data_AF-A0A7W2EQX3-F1
#
_entry.id   AF-A0A7W2EQX3-F1
#
_cell.length_a   1.000
_cell.length_b   1.000
_cell.length_c   1.000
_cell.angle_alpha   90.00
_cell.angle_beta   90.00
_cell.angle_gamma   90.00
#
_symmetry.space_group_name_H-M   'P 1'
#
loop_
_entity.id
_entity.type
_entity.pdbx_description
1 polymer ?
#
loop_
_entity_poly.entity_id
_entity_poly.type
_entity_poly.pdbx_seq_one_letter_code
_entity_poly.pdbx_strand_id
1 'polypeptide(L)'
;MANLHQTQHLPHKNKTVATLLAFVLGGLGGHRLYLHGARDRWLWLHLASLPAAAVVAVAAPGADWFYKILPLVVSALIGFLEALVLGLMPDEKWDARYNAGSGRQSAANWPLAVLLVLTLMVGAGMLIATISRLFDLLYTGGAYG
;
A
#
# COMPACT_ATOMS: atom_id res chain seq x y z
N MET A 1 38.43 -0.37 -33.29
CA MET A 1 37.27 -1.30 -33.27
C MET A 1 36.32 -0.80 -32.19
N ALA A 2 35.05 -0.62 -32.55
CA ALA A 2 34.08 0.19 -31.81
C ALA A 2 33.80 -0.32 -30.39
N ASN A 3 33.89 0.57 -29.40
CA ASN A 3 33.38 0.33 -28.06
C ASN A 3 31.86 0.14 -28.15
N LEU A 4 31.41 -1.09 -27.91
CA LEU A 4 30.00 -1.41 -27.68
C LEU A 4 29.58 -0.75 -26.35
N HIS A 5 29.11 0.50 -26.42
CA HIS A 5 28.26 1.04 -25.37
C HIS A 5 27.01 0.16 -25.31
N GLN A 6 27.06 -0.88 -24.48
CA GLN A 6 25.87 -1.54 -23.97
C GLN A 6 25.06 -0.45 -23.28
N THR A 7 24.08 0.11 -23.97
CA THR A 7 22.97 0.83 -23.35
C THR A 7 22.26 -0.19 -22.49
N GLN A 8 22.70 -0.29 -21.23
CA GLN A 8 22.02 -1.01 -20.18
C GLN A 8 20.61 -0.42 -20.13
N HIS A 9 19.66 -1.06 -20.81
CA HIS A 9 18.25 -0.73 -20.73
C HIS A 9 17.79 -1.14 -19.33
N LEU A 10 18.10 -0.29 -18.35
CA LEU A 10 17.59 -0.41 -17.00
C LEU A 10 16.06 -0.35 -17.10
N PRO A 11 15.34 -1.33 -16.54
CA PRO A 11 13.88 -1.38 -16.64
C PRO A 11 13.27 -0.12 -16.00
N HIS A 12 12.60 0.69 -16.80
CA HIS A 12 11.94 1.92 -16.36
C HIS A 12 10.66 1.56 -15.59
N LYS A 13 10.59 1.92 -14.31
CA LYS A 13 9.47 1.55 -13.43
C LYS A 13 8.37 2.60 -13.48
N ASN A 14 7.14 2.17 -13.76
CA ASN A 14 6.00 3.06 -13.91
C ASN A 14 5.32 3.34 -12.56
N LYS A 15 5.28 4.63 -12.20
CA LYS A 15 4.67 5.16 -10.99
C LYS A 15 3.17 4.87 -10.89
N THR A 16 2.44 4.87 -12.00
CA THR A 16 1.00 4.55 -12.03
C THR A 16 0.75 3.09 -11.64
N VAL A 17 1.61 2.17 -12.11
CA VAL A 17 1.50 0.74 -11.78
C VAL A 17 1.82 0.51 -10.31
N ALA A 18 2.88 1.14 -9.79
CA ALA A 18 3.22 1.05 -8.36
C ALA A 18 2.07 1.57 -7.47
N THR A 19 1.46 2.69 -7.85
CA THR A 19 0.31 3.27 -7.13
C THR A 19 -0.92 2.35 -7.23
N LEU A 20 -1.16 1.72 -8.38
CA LEU A 20 -2.31 0.83 -8.58
C LEU A 20 -2.15 -0.45 -7.76
N LEU A 21 -0.94 -1.01 -7.74
CA LEU A 21 -0.60 -2.12 -6.85
C LEU A 21 -0.73 -1.73 -5.39
N ALA A 22 -0.42 -0.49 -5.02
CA ALA A 22 -0.56 -0.04 -3.64
C ALA A 22 -2.05 0.17 -3.27
N PHE A 23 -2.88 0.56 -4.22
CA PHE A 23 -4.33 0.65 -4.04
C PHE A 23 -4.99 -0.73 -3.94
N VAL A 24 -4.71 -1.64 -4.88
CA VAL A 24 -5.37 -2.96 -4.96
C VAL A 24 -4.78 -3.97 -3.97
N LEU A 25 -3.47 -3.92 -3.76
CA LEU A 25 -2.72 -4.89 -2.94
C LEU A 25 -1.99 -4.22 -1.77
N GLY A 26 -2.43 -3.03 -1.37
CA GLY A 26 -1.83 -2.26 -0.26
C GLY A 26 -1.78 -3.04 1.04
N GLY A 27 -2.87 -3.71 1.40
CA GLY A 27 -2.93 -4.57 2.59
C GLY A 27 -2.01 -5.79 2.55
N LEU A 28 -1.52 -6.16 1.36
CA LEU A 28 -0.58 -7.27 1.15
C LEU A 28 0.83 -6.80 0.76
N GLY A 29 1.06 -5.49 0.65
CA GLY A 29 2.35 -4.91 0.25
C GLY A 29 2.74 -5.15 -1.22
N GLY A 30 1.79 -5.41 -2.13
CA GLY A 30 2.08 -5.74 -3.53
C GLY A 30 2.94 -4.70 -4.27
N HIS A 31 2.81 -3.43 -3.91
CA HIS A 31 3.64 -2.36 -4.47
C HIS A 31 5.10 -2.39 -4.01
N ARG A 32 5.37 -2.93 -2.81
CA ARG A 32 6.75 -3.10 -2.29
C ARG A 32 7.45 -4.28 -2.96
N LEU A 33 6.73 -5.36 -3.25
CA LEU A 33 7.21 -6.45 -4.11
C LEU A 33 7.65 -5.91 -5.48
N TYR A 34 6.86 -5.02 -6.09
CA TYR A 34 7.17 -4.42 -7.38
C TYR A 34 8.38 -3.47 -7.33
N LEU A 35 8.53 -2.69 -6.27
CA LEU A 35 9.59 -1.68 -6.16
C LEU A 35 10.92 -2.23 -5.63
N HIS A 36 10.90 -2.95 -4.51
CA HIS A 36 12.10 -3.39 -3.77
C HIS A 36 12.33 -4.91 -3.81
N GLY A 37 11.42 -5.70 -4.38
CA GLY A 37 11.50 -7.16 -4.40
C GLY A 37 11.22 -7.80 -3.03
N ALA A 38 11.40 -9.12 -2.93
CA ALA A 38 11.08 -9.92 -1.73
C ALA A 38 11.96 -9.65 -0.49
N ARG A 39 12.92 -8.72 -0.59
CA ARG A 39 13.89 -8.40 0.46
C ARG A 39 13.49 -7.21 1.34
N ASP A 40 12.32 -6.61 1.11
CA ASP A 40 11.81 -5.48 1.88
C ASP A 40 11.17 -5.91 3.21
N ARG A 41 11.66 -5.37 4.34
CA ARG A 41 11.16 -5.68 5.70
C ARG A 41 9.71 -5.21 5.90
N TRP A 42 9.28 -4.16 5.22
CA TRP A 42 7.93 -3.62 5.36
C TRP A 42 6.89 -4.46 4.62
N LEU A 43 7.28 -5.11 3.52
CA LEU A 43 6.46 -6.13 2.87
C LEU A 43 6.15 -7.28 3.82
N TRP A 44 7.15 -7.76 4.56
CA TRP A 44 6.96 -8.81 5.55
C TRP A 44 6.04 -8.38 6.70
N LEU A 45 6.02 -7.10 7.06
CA LEU A 45 5.10 -6.57 8.06
C LEU A 45 3.65 -6.58 7.55
N HIS A 46 3.41 -6.18 6.30
CA HIS A 46 2.09 -6.32 5.67
C HIS A 46 1.66 -7.78 5.59
N LEU A 47 2.57 -8.68 5.20
CA LEU A 47 2.28 -10.10 5.13
C LEU A 47 2.03 -10.72 6.51
N ALA A 48 2.68 -10.19 7.56
CA ALA A 48 2.49 -10.58 8.95
C ALA A 48 1.11 -10.17 9.51
N SER A 49 0.35 -9.30 8.83
CA SER A 49 -1.01 -8.97 9.26
C SER A 49 -1.97 -10.17 9.20
N LEU A 50 -1.75 -11.10 8.26
CA LEU A 50 -2.51 -12.35 8.15
C LEU A 50 -2.29 -13.30 9.35
N PRO A 51 -1.05 -13.70 9.69
CA PRO A 51 -0.83 -14.49 10.89
C PRO A 51 -1.18 -13.73 12.17
N ALA A 52 -1.04 -12.39 12.21
CA ALA A 52 -1.50 -11.60 13.36
C ALA A 52 -3.03 -11.71 13.56
N ALA A 53 -3.81 -11.60 12.49
CA ALA A 53 -5.25 -11.82 12.55
C ALA A 53 -5.61 -13.25 12.99
N ALA A 54 -4.88 -14.26 12.48
CA ALA A 54 -5.06 -15.64 12.90
C ALA A 54 -4.73 -15.85 14.39
N VAL A 55 -3.65 -15.23 14.89
CA VAL A 55 -3.28 -15.28 16.31
C VAL A 55 -4.38 -14.67 17.17
N VAL A 56 -4.94 -13.52 16.79
CA VAL A 56 -6.06 -12.91 17.53
C VAL A 56 -7.28 -13.83 17.52
N ALA A 57 -7.60 -14.44 16.38
CA ALA A 57 -8.73 -15.36 16.26
C ALA A 57 -8.59 -16.62 17.15
N VAL A 58 -7.37 -17.15 17.30
CA VAL A 58 -7.09 -18.33 18.14
C VAL A 58 -6.97 -17.96 19.62
N ALA A 59 -6.32 -16.84 19.95
CA ALA A 59 -6.09 -16.41 21.32
C ALA A 59 -7.36 -15.86 21.99
N ALA A 60 -8.27 -15.27 21.21
CA ALA A 60 -9.52 -14.69 21.69
C ALA A 60 -10.72 -15.14 20.82
N PRO A 61 -11.14 -16.41 20.92
CA PRO A 61 -12.22 -16.93 20.07
C PRO A 61 -13.57 -16.24 20.33
N GLY A 62 -13.81 -15.75 21.56
CA GLY A 62 -15.00 -15.00 21.94
C GLY A 62 -14.96 -13.50 21.62
N ALA A 63 -13.83 -12.97 21.10
CA ALA A 63 -13.78 -11.58 20.68
C ALA A 63 -14.67 -11.31 19.46
N ASP A 64 -15.19 -10.09 19.36
CA ASP A 64 -15.93 -9.65 18.18
C ASP A 64 -15.09 -9.85 16.90
N TRP A 65 -15.76 -10.17 15.80
CA TRP A 65 -15.12 -10.40 14.52
C TRP A 65 -14.26 -9.21 14.07
N PHE A 66 -14.65 -7.99 14.44
CA PHE A 66 -13.91 -6.77 14.15
C PHE A 66 -12.48 -6.81 14.70
N TYR A 67 -12.30 -7.24 15.95
CA TYR A 67 -10.96 -7.33 16.55
C TYR A 67 -10.07 -8.36 15.86
N LYS A 68 -10.68 -9.44 15.35
CA LYS A 68 -9.96 -10.50 14.62
C LYS A 68 -9.44 -10.00 13.28
N ILE A 69 -10.21 -9.16 12.57
CA ILE A 69 -9.80 -8.60 11.28
C ILE A 69 -9.00 -7.30 11.39
N LEU A 70 -8.99 -6.67 12.58
CA LEU A 70 -8.34 -5.38 12.80
C LEU A 70 -6.88 -5.32 12.32
N PRO A 71 -6.04 -6.35 12.50
CA PRO A 71 -4.67 -6.34 11.95
C PRO A 71 -4.63 -6.19 10.42
N LEU A 72 -5.58 -6.80 9.70
CA LEU A 72 -5.70 -6.69 8.24
C LEU A 72 -6.17 -5.31 7.82
N VAL A 73 -7.13 -4.74 8.56
CA VAL A 73 -7.65 -3.39 8.32
C VAL A 73 -6.55 -2.36 8.48
N VAL A 74 -5.76 -2.44 9.56
CA VAL A 74 -4.61 -1.55 9.78
C VAL A 74 -3.58 -1.70 8.66
N SER A 75 -3.28 -2.93 8.23
CA SER A 75 -2.38 -3.17 7.10
C SER A 75 -2.89 -2.54 5.81
N ALA A 76 -4.19 -2.64 5.52
CA ALA A 76 -4.81 -2.02 4.35
C ALA A 76 -4.74 -0.48 4.40
N LEU A 77 -5.02 0.12 5.55
CA LEU A 77 -4.91 1.58 5.74
C LEU A 77 -3.48 2.08 5.52
N ILE A 78 -2.48 1.35 6.03
CA ILE A 78 -1.06 1.66 5.76
C ILE A 78 -0.79 1.55 4.26
N GLY A 79 -1.31 0.52 3.59
CA GLY A 79 -1.17 0.36 2.14
C GLY A 79 -1.76 1.53 1.33
N PHE A 80 -2.92 2.05 1.71
CA PHE A 80 -3.50 3.25 1.09
C PHE A 80 -2.66 4.49 1.33
N LEU A 81 -2.12 4.68 2.54
CA LEU A 81 -1.19 5.77 2.82
C LEU A 81 0.07 5.67 1.95
N GLU A 82 0.64 4.48 1.81
CA GLU A 82 1.80 4.25 0.95
C GLU A 82 1.49 4.51 -0.52
N ALA A 83 0.30 4.13 -1.00
CA ALA A 83 -0.18 4.46 -2.34
C ALA A 83 -0.21 5.98 -2.58
N LEU A 84 -0.75 6.74 -1.61
CA LEU A 84 -0.77 8.21 -1.69
C LEU A 84 0.64 8.79 -1.68
N VAL A 85 1.52 8.32 -0.79
CA VAL A 85 2.93 8.77 -0.71
C VAL A 85 3.67 8.53 -2.02
N LEU A 86 3.49 7.36 -2.64
CA LEU A 86 4.15 7.03 -3.91
C LEU A 86 3.54 7.80 -5.09
N GLY A 87 2.22 7.92 -5.14
CA GLY A 87 1.55 8.61 -6.24
C GLY A 87 1.74 10.14 -6.20
N LEU A 88 1.84 10.74 -5.01
CA LEU A 88 2.12 12.18 -4.82
C LEU A 88 3.61 12.52 -4.83
N MET A 89 4.51 11.53 -4.81
CA MET A 89 5.96 11.78 -4.89
C MET A 89 6.30 12.56 -6.16
N PRO A 90 6.99 13.71 -6.11
CA PRO A 90 7.41 14.44 -7.31
C PRO A 90 8.16 13.55 -8.29
N ASP A 91 7.94 13.73 -9.59
CA ASP A 91 8.49 12.84 -10.62
C ASP A 91 10.02 12.85 -10.64
N GLU A 92 10.64 13.99 -10.34
CA GLU A 92 12.10 14.11 -10.23
C GLU A 92 12.66 13.30 -9.06
N LYS A 93 11.93 13.28 -7.93
CA LYS A 93 12.29 12.46 -6.76
C LYS A 93 12.06 10.97 -7.04
N TRP A 94 11.01 10.64 -7.78
CA TRP A 94 10.73 9.27 -8.22
C TRP A 94 11.86 8.76 -9.12
N ASP A 95 12.23 9.55 -10.13
CA ASP A 95 13.24 9.16 -11.09
C ASP A 95 14.63 9.06 -10.46
N ALA A 96 14.99 10.00 -9.57
CA ALA A 96 16.24 9.93 -8.81
C ALA A 96 16.33 8.67 -7.92
N ARG A 97 15.19 8.19 -7.40
CA ARG A 97 15.14 7.06 -6.46
C ARG A 97 15.02 5.70 -7.13
N TYR A 98 14.23 5.59 -8.21
CA TYR A 98 13.88 4.30 -8.83
C TYR A 98 14.32 4.17 -10.29
N ASN A 99 14.58 5.28 -11.00
CA ASN A 99 14.95 5.28 -12.41
C ASN A 99 16.31 5.95 -12.69
N ALA A 100 17.20 6.01 -11.68
CA ALA A 100 18.53 6.60 -11.81
C ALA A 100 19.30 5.87 -12.93
N GLY A 101 19.53 6.55 -14.06
CA GLY A 101 20.22 5.99 -15.22
C GLY A 101 19.32 5.49 -16.36
N SER A 102 17.98 5.61 -16.28
CA SER A 102 17.09 5.15 -17.37
C SER A 102 17.02 6.10 -18.58
N GLY A 103 17.52 7.33 -18.46
CA GLY A 103 17.52 8.33 -19.52
C GLY A 103 16.12 8.85 -19.93
N ARG A 104 15.05 8.41 -19.26
CA ARG A 104 13.67 8.84 -19.48
C ARG A 104 13.12 9.51 -18.22
N GLN A 105 12.43 10.63 -18.41
CA GLN A 105 11.69 11.28 -17.33
C GLN A 105 10.30 10.65 -17.19
N SER A 106 9.91 10.35 -15.95
CA SER A 106 8.54 10.01 -15.62
C SER A 106 7.69 11.27 -15.71
N ALA A 107 6.51 11.15 -16.32
CA ALA A 107 5.49 12.20 -16.29
C ALA A 107 4.26 11.67 -15.56
N ALA A 108 3.79 12.41 -14.56
CA ALA A 108 2.52 12.18 -13.91
C ALA A 108 1.39 12.28 -14.96
N ASN A 109 0.69 11.17 -15.15
CA ASN A 109 -0.39 11.06 -16.14
C ASN A 109 -1.76 11.20 -15.46
N TRP A 110 -2.77 11.65 -16.20
CA TRP A 110 -4.14 11.79 -15.68
C TRP A 110 -4.72 10.55 -14.96
N PRO A 111 -4.41 9.28 -15.32
CA PRO A 111 -4.92 8.12 -14.59
C PRO A 111 -4.36 8.02 -13.17
N LEU A 112 -3.15 8.55 -12.93
CA LEU A 112 -2.56 8.61 -11.60
C LEU A 112 -3.39 9.52 -10.68
N ALA A 113 -3.87 10.66 -11.20
CA ALA A 113 -4.71 11.57 -10.44
C ALA A 113 -6.04 10.92 -10.03
N VAL A 114 -6.71 10.21 -10.96
CA VAL A 114 -7.95 9.47 -10.66
C VAL A 114 -7.69 8.41 -9.59
N LEU A 115 -6.59 7.68 -9.71
CA LEU A 115 -6.22 6.64 -8.76
C LEU A 115 -5.95 7.21 -7.36
N LEU A 116 -5.29 8.38 -7.26
CA LEU A 116 -5.09 9.08 -5.98
C LEU A 116 -6.42 9.48 -5.34
N VAL A 117 -7.37 10.01 -6.12
CA VAL A 117 -8.71 10.37 -5.63
C VAL A 117 -9.45 9.14 -5.11
N LEU A 118 -9.44 8.03 -5.86
CA LEU A 118 -10.06 6.78 -5.43
C LEU A 118 -9.39 6.21 -4.17
N THR A 119 -8.06 6.24 -4.11
CA THR A 119 -7.28 5.80 -2.94
C THR A 119 -7.65 6.62 -1.70
N LEU A 120 -7.73 7.93 -1.84
CA LEU A 120 -8.11 8.81 -0.73
C LEU A 120 -9.55 8.56 -0.29
N MET A 121 -10.49 8.46 -1.24
CA MET A 121 -11.90 8.21 -0.95
C MET A 121 -12.11 6.90 -0.18
N VAL A 122 -11.52 5.79 -0.67
CA VAL A 122 -11.65 4.47 -0.04
C VAL A 122 -10.87 4.42 1.28
N GLY A 123 -9.63 4.93 1.30
CA GLY A 123 -8.79 4.91 2.50
C GLY A 123 -9.37 5.75 3.64
N ALA A 124 -9.87 6.96 3.35
CA ALA A 124 -10.53 7.80 4.34
C ALA A 124 -11.84 7.19 4.81
N GLY A 125 -12.66 6.65 3.90
CA GLY A 125 -13.90 5.95 4.27
C GLY A 125 -13.65 4.75 5.17
N MET A 126 -12.64 3.93 4.85
CA MET A 126 -12.23 2.79 5.66
C MET A 126 -11.72 3.23 7.04
N LEU A 127 -10.94 4.31 7.11
CA LEU A 127 -10.43 4.85 8.38
C LEU A 127 -11.59 5.30 9.28
N ILE A 128 -12.52 6.07 8.73
CA ILE A 128 -13.70 6.55 9.46
C ILE A 128 -14.53 5.36 9.94
N ALA A 129 -14.85 4.41 9.05
CA ALA A 129 -15.61 3.21 9.42
C ALA A 129 -14.93 2.40 10.54
N THR A 130 -13.61 2.27 10.49
CA THR A 130 -12.82 1.56 11.51
C THR A 130 -12.91 2.25 12.86
N ILE A 131 -12.73 3.57 12.91
CA ILE A 131 -12.80 4.34 14.16
C ILE A 131 -14.22 4.35 14.72
N SER A 132 -15.23 4.55 13.87
CA SER A 132 -16.64 4.49 14.25
C SER A 132 -16.99 3.12 14.85
N ARG A 133 -16.57 2.04 14.21
CA ARG A 133 -16.81 0.68 14.70
C ARG A 133 -16.08 0.39 16.01
N LEU A 134 -14.84 0.85 16.14
CA LEU A 134 -14.07 0.70 17.36
C LEU A 134 -14.76 1.39 18.54
N PHE A 135 -15.23 2.63 18.36
CA PHE A 135 -15.94 3.34 19.42
C PHE A 135 -17.30 2.73 19.75
N ASP A 136 -18.02 2.24 18.74
CA ASP A 136 -19.25 1.50 18.96
C ASP A 136 -19.02 0.27 19.87
N LEU A 137 -18.02 -0.56 19.57
CA LEU A 137 -17.69 -1.71 20.42
C LEU A 137 -17.23 -1.31 21.82
N LEU A 138 -16.44 -0.24 21.97
CA LEU A 138 -15.91 0.18 23.27
C LEU A 138 -16.97 0.81 24.18
N TYR A 139 -17.92 1.58 23.63
CA TYR A 139 -18.87 2.36 24.43
C TYR A 139 -20.29 1.82 24.43
N THR A 140 -20.71 1.08 23.40
CA THR A 140 -22.08 0.58 23.27
C THR A 140 -22.13 -0.94 23.33
N GLY A 141 -20.98 -1.61 23.25
CA GLY A 141 -20.88 -3.06 23.13
C GLY A 141 -21.24 -3.59 21.73
N GLY A 142 -21.28 -2.73 20.71
CA GLY A 142 -21.63 -3.10 19.34
C GLY A 142 -23.13 -2.99 19.03
N ALA A 143 -23.84 -2.07 19.68
CA ALA A 143 -25.28 -1.90 19.47
C ALA A 143 -25.65 -1.45 18.04
N TYR A 144 -24.69 -0.90 17.29
CA TYR A 144 -24.93 -0.31 15.96
C TYR A 144 -24.29 -1.07 14.80
N GLY A 145 -23.76 -2.28 15.01
CA GLY A 145 -23.28 -3.16 13.94
C GLY A 145 -22.35 -4.25 14.41
#